data_AF-A0A5P8WG06-F1
#
_entry.id   AF-A0A5P8WG06-F1
#
_cell.length_a   1.000
_cell.length_b   1.000
_cell.length_c   1.000
_cell.angle_alpha   90.00
_cell.angle_beta   90.00
_cell.angle_gamma   90.00
#
_symmetry.space_group_name_H-M   'P 1'
#
loop_
_entity.id
_entity.type
_entity.pdbx_description
1 polymer ?
#
loop_
_entity_poly.entity_id
_entity_poly.type
_entity_poly.pdbx_seq_one_letter_code
_entity_poly.pdbx_strand_id
1 'polypeptide(L)'
;MFLKTSEKSKAVDGGRSKIRINKKGRKKSQTKRHGFIGQWIEPKLFTIYVVDQKGKKVKNSEIPITNDGTHEGYKSLLQILEAHLVDLGISQAKQVLLIADGAEWIWIHIPPLLTRLGCPLETYQLFDFYHVTENLKVFADAAFN
;
A
#
# COMPACT_ATOMS: atom_id res chain seq x y z
N MET A 1 -15.36 5.96 0.17
CA MET A 1 -14.00 5.78 -0.39
C MET A 1 -13.41 4.50 0.17
N PHE A 2 -12.77 3.69 -0.67
CA PHE A 2 -12.10 2.46 -0.29
C PHE A 2 -10.59 2.69 -0.41
N LEU A 3 -9.90 2.52 0.70
CA LEU A 3 -8.45 2.49 0.77
C LEU A 3 -8.05 1.04 0.98
N LYS A 4 -7.45 0.44 -0.04
CA LYS A 4 -6.85 -0.89 0.07
C LYS A 4 -5.34 -0.74 0.16
N THR A 5 -4.75 -1.09 1.29
CA THR A 5 -3.29 -1.18 1.41
C THR A 5 -2.87 -2.63 1.29
N SER A 6 -1.82 -2.89 0.53
CA SER A 6 -1.31 -4.24 0.28
C SER A 6 0.20 -4.19 0.28
N GLU A 7 0.82 -5.09 1.03
CA GLU A 7 2.25 -5.36 0.86
C GLU A 7 2.52 -6.30 -0.34
N LYS A 8 1.47 -6.93 -0.88
CA LYS A 8 1.61 -7.92 -1.96
C LYS A 8 1.26 -7.31 -3.32
N SER A 9 2.25 -7.27 -4.22
CA SER A 9 1.98 -7.36 -5.66
C SER A 9 1.66 -8.82 -5.98
N LYS A 10 0.61 -9.12 -6.77
CA LYS A 10 0.22 -10.50 -7.07
C LYS A 10 1.24 -11.17 -8.01
N ALA A 11 2.29 -11.72 -7.41
CA ALA A 11 3.09 -12.84 -7.90
C ALA A 11 3.82 -13.46 -6.69
N VAL A 12 3.15 -14.39 -5.99
CA VAL A 12 3.66 -15.40 -5.04
C VAL A 12 4.69 -14.92 -4.00
N ASP A 13 4.29 -14.96 -2.72
CA ASP A 13 5.04 -14.43 -1.56
C ASP A 13 5.12 -12.89 -1.56
N GLY A 14 5.33 -12.24 -0.41
CA GLY A 14 5.34 -10.77 -0.30
C GLY A 14 6.27 -10.15 -1.36
N GLY A 15 5.70 -9.57 -2.42
CA GLY A 15 6.39 -9.40 -3.70
C GLY A 15 7.55 -8.42 -3.60
N ARG A 16 8.78 -8.91 -3.42
CA ARG A 16 9.99 -8.08 -3.39
C ARG A 16 10.43 -7.73 -4.80
N SER A 17 10.84 -6.49 -5.00
CA SER A 17 11.49 -6.03 -6.23
C SER A 17 12.99 -5.92 -5.99
N LYS A 18 13.80 -6.42 -6.93
CA LYS A 18 15.25 -6.26 -6.88
C LYS A 18 15.62 -4.90 -7.47
N ILE A 19 15.83 -3.91 -6.61
CA ILE A 19 16.16 -2.55 -7.04
C ILE A 19 17.66 -2.40 -7.30
N ARG A 20 17.99 -1.55 -8.28
CA ARG A 20 19.36 -1.21 -8.63
C ARG A 20 19.81 0.03 -7.85
N ILE A 21 20.78 -0.13 -6.97
CA ILE A 21 21.40 0.97 -6.24
C ILE A 21 22.79 1.22 -6.80
N ASN A 22 23.02 2.42 -7.35
CA ASN A 22 24.33 2.78 -7.88
C ASN A 22 25.38 2.82 -6.76
N LYS A 23 26.54 2.21 -7.01
CA LYS A 23 27.69 2.28 -6.11
C LYS A 23 28.23 3.71 -6.09
N LYS A 24 28.55 4.21 -4.89
CA LYS A 24 29.29 5.46 -4.71
C LYS A 24 30.70 5.33 -5.34
N GLY A 25 31.25 6.42 -5.86
CA GLY A 25 32.60 6.47 -6.42
C GLY A 25 32.68 6.57 -7.96
N ARG A 26 33.90 6.44 -8.50
CA ARG A 26 34.21 6.74 -9.91
C ARG A 26 33.49 5.81 -10.89
N LYS A 27 32.95 6.40 -11.97
CA LYS A 27 32.40 5.66 -13.12
C LYS A 27 33.48 4.82 -13.80
N LYS A 28 33.14 3.63 -14.28
CA LYS A 28 34.09 2.83 -15.08
C LYS A 28 34.52 3.61 -16.32
N SER A 29 35.82 3.63 -16.61
CA SER A 29 36.41 4.46 -17.68
C SER A 29 35.89 4.10 -19.08
N GLN A 30 35.72 2.80 -19.35
CA GLN A 30 35.28 2.28 -20.65
C GLN A 30 33.78 2.48 -20.90
N THR A 31 32.92 2.13 -19.93
CA THR A 31 31.46 2.18 -20.11
C THR A 31 30.83 3.48 -19.64
N LYS A 32 31.60 4.36 -18.98
CA LYS A 32 31.16 5.62 -18.35
C LYS A 32 29.94 5.45 -17.43
N ARG A 33 29.70 4.25 -16.88
CA ARG A 33 28.59 3.93 -15.97
C ARG A 33 29.09 3.65 -14.56
N HIS A 34 28.25 3.91 -13.55
CA HIS A 34 28.49 3.42 -12.19
C HIS A 34 28.19 1.92 -12.14
N GLY A 35 29.02 1.18 -11.39
CA GLY A 35 28.62 -0.14 -10.92
C GLY A 35 27.40 -0.03 -10.00
N PHE A 36 26.71 -1.14 -9.76
CA PHE A 36 25.54 -1.16 -8.88
C PHE A 36 25.54 -2.39 -7.98
N ILE A 37 24.74 -2.32 -6.92
CA ILE A 37 24.31 -3.47 -6.12
C ILE A 37 22.81 -3.68 -6.34
N GLY A 38 22.38 -4.94 -6.34
CA GLY A 38 20.97 -5.29 -6.38
C GLY A 38 20.48 -5.60 -4.97
N GLN A 39 19.46 -4.89 -4.50
CA GLN A 39 18.86 -5.13 -3.20
C GLN A 39 17.40 -5.56 -3.37
N TRP A 40 17.01 -6.66 -2.74
CA TRP A 40 15.61 -7.05 -2.64
C TRP A 40 14.93 -6.14 -1.63
N ILE A 41 13.93 -5.38 -2.09
CA ILE A 41 13.13 -4.52 -1.25
C ILE A 41 11.67 -4.86 -1.48
N GLU A 42 10.93 -5.00 -0.39
CA GLU A 42 9.48 -5.07 -0.44
C GLU A 42 8.91 -3.65 -0.65
N PRO A 43 8.21 -3.41 -1.77
CA PRO A 43 7.52 -2.15 -1.96
C PRO A 43 6.30 -2.08 -1.02
N LYS A 44 6.06 -0.91 -0.46
CA LYS A 44 4.79 -0.62 0.23
C LYS A 44 3.86 0.01 -0.78
N LEU A 45 2.67 -0.54 -0.95
CA LEU A 45 1.73 -0.15 -2.00
C LEU A 45 0.33 0.11 -1.42
N PHE A 46 -0.43 0.96 -2.11
CA PHE A 46 -1.85 1.12 -1.85
C PHE A 46 -2.64 1.34 -3.14
N THR A 47 -3.95 1.11 -3.03
CA THR A 47 -4.94 1.44 -4.04
C THR A 47 -6.06 2.26 -3.38
N ILE A 48 -6.42 3.40 -3.97
CA ILE A 48 -7.60 4.19 -3.59
C ILE A 48 -8.63 4.08 -4.71
N TYR A 49 -9.88 3.82 -4.34
CA TYR A 49 -11.00 3.92 -5.28
C TYR A 49 -12.29 4.34 -4.56
N VAL A 50 -13.21 4.93 -5.31
CA VAL A 50 -14.56 5.26 -4.83
C VAL A 50 -15.55 4.27 -5.42
N VAL A 51 -16.61 3.97 -4.69
CA VAL A 51 -17.75 3.18 -5.17
C VAL A 51 -19.02 4.01 -5.09
N ASP A 52 -19.96 3.72 -5.99
CA ASP A 52 -21.29 4.30 -5.95
C ASP A 52 -22.18 3.60 -4.89
N GLN A 53 -23.43 4.04 -4.80
CA GLN A 53 -24.43 3.50 -3.86
C GLN A 53 -24.75 2.02 -4.11
N LYS A 54 -24.44 1.48 -5.29
CA LYS A 54 -24.61 0.06 -5.65
C LYS A 54 -23.33 -0.75 -5.40
N GLY A 55 -22.29 -0.13 -4.82
CA GLY A 55 -20.99 -0.77 -4.57
C GLY A 55 -20.13 -0.93 -5.82
N LYS A 56 -20.50 -0.32 -6.95
CA LYS A 56 -19.70 -0.39 -8.18
C LYS A 56 -18.62 0.67 -8.15
N LYS A 57 -17.39 0.30 -8.54
CA LYS A 57 -16.27 1.24 -8.66
C LYS A 57 -16.64 2.39 -9.62
N VAL A 58 -16.52 3.61 -9.13
CA VAL A 58 -16.57 4.81 -9.97
C VAL A 58 -15.29 4.85 -10.78
N LYS A 59 -15.42 5.02 -12.09
CA LYS A 59 -14.31 5.08 -13.05
C LYS A 59 -14.56 6.23 -14.01
N ASN A 60 -14.25 7.44 -13.57
CA ASN A 60 -14.26 8.62 -14.43
C ASN A 60 -12.92 9.36 -14.28
N SER A 61 -12.68 10.35 -15.14
CA SER A 61 -11.44 11.12 -15.15
C SER A 61 -11.23 11.96 -13.89
N GLU A 62 -12.32 12.32 -13.20
CA GLU A 62 -12.30 13.15 -11.99
C GLU A 62 -11.92 12.35 -10.74
N ILE A 63 -12.31 11.08 -10.66
CA ILE A 63 -12.02 10.19 -9.52
C ILE A 63 -11.41 8.89 -10.06
N PRO A 64 -10.14 8.92 -10.52
CA PRO A 64 -9.49 7.74 -11.03
C PRO A 64 -9.20 6.74 -9.91
N ILE A 65 -9.11 5.46 -10.28
CA ILE A 65 -8.52 4.45 -9.40
C ILE A 65 -7.03 4.77 -9.30
N THR A 66 -6.58 5.11 -8.10
CA THR A 66 -5.19 5.45 -7.84
C THR A 66 -4.46 4.23 -7.33
N ASN A 67 -3.34 3.87 -7.95
CA ASN A 67 -2.41 2.85 -7.46
C ASN A 67 -1.04 3.51 -7.35
N ASP A 68 -0.48 3.50 -6.16
CA ASP A 68 0.81 4.13 -5.91
C ASP A 68 1.56 3.42 -4.78
N GLY A 69 2.81 3.78 -4.56
CA GLY A 69 3.61 3.23 -3.50
C GLY A 69 5.08 3.60 -3.57
N THR A 70 5.87 3.03 -2.66
CA THR A 70 7.28 3.37 -2.51
C THR A 70 8.13 2.20 -2.04
N HIS A 71 9.41 2.25 -2.38
CA HIS A 71 10.43 1.34 -1.88
C HIS A 71 11.13 1.87 -0.61
N GLU A 72 10.79 3.08 -0.16
CA GLU A 72 11.44 3.74 0.99
C GLU A 72 10.80 3.38 2.34
N GLY A 73 9.82 2.47 2.33
CA GLY A 73 9.13 2.01 3.52
C GLY A 73 7.89 2.84 3.88
N TYR A 74 7.30 2.52 5.04
CA TYR A 74 5.96 2.99 5.38
C TYR A 74 5.88 4.50 5.64
N LYS A 75 6.93 5.14 6.16
CA LYS A 75 6.91 6.58 6.44
C LYS A 75 6.74 7.41 5.15
N SER A 76 7.52 7.07 4.11
CA SER A 76 7.35 7.68 2.79
C SER A 76 5.98 7.32 2.19
N LEU A 77 5.49 6.09 2.42
CA LEU A 77 4.14 5.71 1.96
C LEU A 77 3.05 6.58 2.59
N LEU A 78 3.14 6.86 3.89
CA LEU A 78 2.15 7.70 4.60
C LEU A 78 2.10 9.12 4.03
N GLN A 79 3.24 9.69 3.64
CA GLN A 79 3.30 11.01 3.00
C GLN A 79 2.62 11.00 1.62
N ILE A 80 2.90 9.99 0.81
CA ILE A 80 2.28 9.83 -0.51
C ILE A 80 0.77 9.62 -0.35
N LEU A 81 0.38 8.71 0.54
CA LEU A 81 -1.02 8.43 0.83
C LEU A 81 -1.76 9.69 1.29
N GLU A 82 -1.19 10.44 2.23
CA GLU A 82 -1.76 11.70 2.71
C GLU A 82 -2.01 12.69 1.57
N ALA A 83 -1.04 12.88 0.68
CA ALA A 83 -1.20 13.79 -0.46
C ALA A 83 -2.39 13.38 -1.35
N HIS A 84 -2.52 12.09 -1.68
CA HIS A 84 -3.65 11.58 -2.47
C HIS A 84 -4.99 11.72 -1.74
N LEU A 85 -5.04 11.46 -0.43
CA LEU A 85 -6.28 11.58 0.35
C LEU A 85 -6.75 13.03 0.49
N VAL A 86 -5.80 13.97 0.62
CA VAL A 86 -6.10 15.41 0.66
C VAL A 86 -6.59 15.89 -0.70
N ASP A 87 -5.93 15.49 -1.79
CA ASP A 87 -6.33 15.84 -3.17
C ASP A 87 -7.73 15.33 -3.51
N LEU A 88 -8.07 14.12 -3.05
CA LEU A 88 -9.41 13.54 -3.18
C LEU A 88 -10.46 14.16 -2.25
N GLY A 89 -10.08 15.07 -1.35
CA GLY A 89 -10.99 15.70 -0.41
C GLY A 89 -11.60 14.72 0.58
N ILE A 90 -10.80 13.81 1.15
CA ILE A 90 -11.27 12.71 2.02
C ILE A 90 -12.20 13.14 3.17
N SER A 91 -12.04 14.36 3.69
CA SER A 91 -12.90 14.91 4.75
C SER A 91 -14.37 15.06 4.32
N GLN A 92 -14.64 15.09 3.01
CA GLN A 92 -15.97 15.16 2.42
C GLN A 92 -16.55 13.77 2.11
N ALA A 93 -15.78 12.70 2.33
CA ALA A 93 -16.27 11.35 2.10
C ALA A 93 -17.40 11.03 3.10
N LYS A 94 -18.50 10.46 2.61
CA LYS A 94 -19.57 9.95 3.48
C LYS A 94 -19.08 8.80 4.38
N GLN A 95 -18.29 7.90 3.79
CA GLN A 95 -17.80 6.68 4.42
C GLN A 95 -16.39 6.38 3.91
N VAL A 96 -15.54 5.87 4.80
CA VAL A 96 -14.20 5.36 4.45
C VAL A 96 -14.09 3.89 4.86
N LEU A 97 -13.54 3.06 3.99
CA LEU A 97 -13.22 1.67 4.30
C LEU A 97 -11.73 1.44 4.09
N LEU A 98 -11.00 1.17 5.17
CA LEU A 98 -9.63 0.68 5.16
C LEU A 98 -9.65 -0.86 5.08
N ILE A 99 -9.11 -1.41 4.00
CA ILE A 99 -8.88 -2.84 3.84
C ILE A 99 -7.37 -3.07 3.79
N ALA A 100 -6.85 -3.87 4.71
CA ALA A 100 -5.41 -4.11 4.82
C ALA A 100 -5.09 -5.56 5.17
N ASP A 101 -3.87 -5.98 4.85
CA ASP A 101 -3.33 -7.23 5.39
C ASP A 101 -3.00 -7.09 6.90
N GLY A 102 -2.44 -8.15 7.48
CA GLY A 102 -2.12 -8.21 8.91
C GLY A 102 -0.86 -7.43 9.32
N ALA A 103 -0.23 -6.65 8.43
CA ALA A 103 1.01 -5.95 8.76
C ALA A 103 0.77 -4.87 9.84
N GLU A 104 1.48 -4.99 10.96
CA GLU A 104 1.29 -4.18 12.16
C GLU A 104 1.35 -2.66 11.89
N TRP A 105 2.30 -2.22 11.05
CA TRP A 105 2.49 -0.80 10.76
C TRP A 105 1.26 -0.15 10.11
N ILE A 106 0.44 -0.92 9.37
CA ILE A 106 -0.79 -0.41 8.76
C ILE A 106 -1.75 0.03 9.86
N TRP A 107 -2.00 -0.87 10.81
CA TRP A 107 -2.96 -0.68 11.89
C TRP A 107 -2.49 0.35 12.92
N ILE A 108 -1.17 0.49 13.11
CA ILE A 108 -0.60 1.53 13.99
C ILE A 108 -0.66 2.91 13.35
N HIS A 109 -0.43 3.04 12.03
CA HIS A 109 -0.16 4.36 11.44
C HIS A 109 -1.22 4.92 10.50
N ILE A 110 -1.99 4.06 9.80
CA ILE A 110 -3.02 4.55 8.86
C ILE A 110 -4.26 5.07 9.61
N PRO A 111 -4.81 4.40 10.63
CA PRO A 111 -5.97 4.92 11.34
C PRO A 111 -5.74 6.31 11.96
N PRO A 112 -4.61 6.61 12.64
CA PRO A 112 -4.35 7.96 13.13
C PRO A 112 -4.21 9.00 12.00
N LEU A 113 -3.65 8.62 10.85
CA LEU A 113 -3.60 9.49 9.66
C LEU A 113 -5.02 9.83 9.19
N LEU A 114 -5.91 8.84 9.06
CA LEU A 114 -7.30 9.04 8.65
C LEU A 114 -8.05 9.97 9.62
N THR A 115 -7.87 9.77 10.94
CA THR A 115 -8.43 10.65 11.97
C THR A 115 -7.93 12.08 11.82
N ARG A 116 -6.61 12.27 11.64
CA ARG A 116 -6.00 13.59 11.48
C ARG A 116 -6.50 14.34 10.23
N LEU A 117 -6.82 13.62 9.15
CA LEU A 117 -7.38 14.18 7.93
C LEU A 117 -8.89 14.46 8.00
N GLY A 118 -9.52 14.26 9.15
CA GLY A 118 -10.94 14.55 9.35
C GLY A 118 -11.85 13.56 8.62
N CYS A 119 -11.46 12.28 8.54
CA CYS A 119 -12.34 11.24 8.02
C CYS A 119 -13.67 11.17 8.78
N PRO A 120 -14.77 10.76 8.11
CA PRO A 120 -16.07 10.61 8.75
C PRO A 120 -16.02 9.57 9.88
N LEU A 121 -16.95 9.69 10.83
CA LEU A 121 -17.16 8.68 11.88
C LEU A 121 -17.44 7.29 11.30
N GLU A 122 -18.04 7.23 10.11
CA GLU A 122 -18.25 6.02 9.32
C GLU A 122 -16.93 5.55 8.64
N THR A 123 -15.88 5.38 9.44
CA THR A 123 -14.60 4.80 9.01
C THR A 123 -14.48 3.37 9.53
N TYR A 124 -14.44 2.42 8.61
CA TYR A 124 -14.41 0.99 8.92
C TYR A 124 -13.05 0.39 8.58
N GLN A 125 -12.65 -0.61 9.35
CA GLN A 125 -11.35 -1.27 9.27
C GLN A 125 -11.57 -2.78 9.10
N LEU A 126 -11.15 -3.34 7.97
CA LEU A 126 -11.33 -4.75 7.64
C LEU A 126 -10.00 -5.39 7.24
N PHE A 127 -9.79 -6.62 7.66
CA PHE A 127 -8.70 -7.42 7.13
C PHE A 127 -8.99 -7.89 5.70
N ASP A 128 -7.96 -7.97 4.88
CA ASP A 128 -8.04 -8.62 3.58
C ASP A 128 -8.22 -10.13 3.75
N PHE A 129 -9.42 -10.60 3.45
CA PHE A 129 -9.82 -12.00 3.58
C PHE A 129 -8.84 -12.98 2.93
N TYR A 130 -8.33 -12.66 1.73
CA TYR A 130 -7.43 -13.58 1.03
C TYR A 130 -6.07 -13.69 1.75
N HIS A 131 -5.59 -12.61 2.36
CA HIS A 131 -4.35 -12.65 3.13
C HIS A 131 -4.54 -13.32 4.48
N VAL A 132 -5.67 -13.09 5.15
CA VAL A 132 -5.98 -13.76 6.42
C VAL A 132 -6.09 -15.27 6.23
N THR A 133 -6.81 -15.74 5.21
CA THR A 133 -6.99 -17.18 4.98
C THR A 133 -5.69 -17.88 4.60
N GLU A 134 -4.80 -17.23 3.85
CA GLU A 134 -3.46 -17.75 3.57
C GLU A 134 -2.64 -17.93 4.86
N ASN A 135 -2.59 -16.91 5.72
CA ASN A 135 -1.85 -16.98 6.98
C ASN A 135 -2.45 -18.00 7.96
N LEU A 136 -3.78 -18.08 8.06
CA LEU A 136 -4.46 -19.07 8.90
C LEU A 136 -4.18 -20.50 8.44
N LYS A 137 -4.12 -20.72 7.12
CA LYS A 137 -3.75 -22.03 6.57
C LYS A 137 -2.32 -22.40 6.95
N VAL A 138 -1.35 -21.50 6.77
CA VAL A 138 0.04 -21.73 7.17
C VAL A 138 0.15 -22.06 8.66
N PHE A 139 -0.59 -21.35 9.51
CA PHE A 139 -0.65 -21.64 10.94
C PHE A 139 -1.24 -23.03 11.21
N ALA A 140 -2.39 -23.36 10.61
CA ALA A 140 -3.03 -24.65 10.81
C ALA A 140 -2.12 -25.81 10.36
N ASP A 141 -1.44 -25.65 9.22
CA ASP A 141 -0.49 -26.62 8.70
C ASP A 141 0.73 -26.79 9.63
N ALA A 142 1.14 -25.77 10.37
CA ALA A 142 2.24 -25.84 11.32
C ALA A 142 1.83 -26.35 12.72
N ALA A 143 0.57 -26.13 13.12
CA ALA A 143 0.07 -26.46 14.45
C ALA A 143 -0.52 -27.88 14.54
N PHE A 144 -0.97 -28.45 13.42
CA PHE A 144 -1.72 -29.70 13.39
C PHE A 144 -1.16 -30.76 12.42
N ASN A 145 0.01 -30.52 11.80
CA ASN A 145 0.83 -31.57 11.17
C ASN A 145 2.06 -31.88 12.03
#